data_AF-A0A7H8Q2Y1-F1
#
_entry.id   AF-A0A7H8Q2Y1-F1
#
_cell.length_a   1.000
_cell.length_b   1.000
_cell.length_c   1.000
_cell.angle_alpha   90.00
_cell.angle_beta   90.00
_cell.angle_gamma   90.00
#
_symmetry.space_group_name_H-M   'P 1'
#
loop_
_entity.id
_entity.type
_entity.pdbx_description
1 polymer ?
#
loop_
_entity_poly.entity_id
_entity_poly.type
_entity_poly.pdbx_seq_one_letter_code
_entity_poly.pdbx_strand_id
1 'polypeptide(L)'
;MESSDANNTITGYNVYRAVATFGNPQQAQKLNSQLLSEPRFSDLPAEDGHYFYAVTAVNEAATESALSSVVEAIADSEGPHALNITYQSNGIVDTATGRHAPGTVELEVQFDEPLRNQPYFALVPEGGVPLTVELSKDYSDDTLYTGSFVIEPGMLSGTAYAVMSAHDDVGNRGTTIEQGGTLLIDAKGPEVIALTLNPGEPLQVDEQNGLLVEVVAKLNDEVKPGAQPTLIPQLDNIAIAEYSTGISLTRDAQSLEGEPVGGQLHATHQRRPGRRG
;
A
#
# COMPACT_ATOMS: atom_id res chain seq x y z
N MET A 1 22.01 54.02 -31.60
CA MET A 1 21.19 54.71 -32.62
C MET A 1 19.83 54.03 -32.58
N GLU A 2 18.84 54.66 -31.96
CA GLU A 2 17.45 54.21 -32.06
C GLU A 2 16.96 54.61 -33.46
N SER A 3 16.66 53.63 -34.31
CA SER A 3 15.97 53.87 -35.58
C SER A 3 14.54 54.31 -35.24
N SER A 4 14.17 55.49 -35.73
CA SER A 4 12.85 56.11 -35.61
C SER A 4 12.03 55.90 -36.89
N ASP A 5 12.26 54.79 -37.58
CA ASP A 5 11.44 54.40 -38.73
C ASP A 5 10.08 53.95 -38.23
N ALA A 6 9.01 54.73 -38.50
CA ALA A 6 7.64 54.39 -38.14
C ALA A 6 7.24 52.97 -38.63
N ASN A 7 7.83 52.53 -39.75
CA ASN A 7 7.66 51.20 -40.31
C ASN A 7 8.29 50.06 -39.49
N ASN A 8 9.07 50.35 -38.44
CA ASN A 8 9.64 49.35 -37.54
C ASN A 8 8.87 49.22 -36.22
N THR A 9 7.74 49.92 -36.10
CA THR A 9 6.80 49.75 -34.99
C THR A 9 6.14 48.38 -35.10
N ILE A 10 6.21 47.59 -34.02
CA ILE A 10 5.61 46.25 -33.95
C ILE A 10 4.08 46.40 -33.86
N THR A 11 3.36 45.77 -34.78
CA THR A 11 1.89 45.70 -34.80
C THR A 11 1.35 44.44 -34.15
N GLY A 12 2.19 43.42 -33.97
CA GLY A 12 1.87 42.23 -33.20
C GLY A 12 2.80 41.07 -33.48
N TYR A 13 2.38 39.86 -33.08
CA TYR A 13 3.19 38.65 -33.17
C TYR A 13 2.46 37.51 -33.87
N ASN A 14 3.25 36.63 -34.51
CA ASN A 14 2.81 35.32 -34.97
C ASN A 14 3.49 34.22 -34.16
N VAL A 15 2.76 33.13 -33.91
CA VAL A 15 3.23 31.98 -33.14
C VAL A 15 3.25 30.77 -34.05
N TYR A 16 4.37 30.05 -34.01
CA TYR A 16 4.63 28.87 -34.81
C TYR A 16 4.89 27.67 -33.91
N ARG A 17 4.38 26.49 -34.30
CA ARG A 17 4.57 25.20 -33.62
C ARG A 17 5.03 24.12 -34.58
N ALA A 18 5.91 23.24 -34.13
CA ALA A 18 6.31 22.03 -34.83
C ALA A 18 6.51 20.86 -33.85
N VAL A 19 6.60 19.64 -34.38
CA VAL A 19 6.94 18.40 -33.63
C VAL A 19 8.45 18.06 -33.67
N ALA A 20 9.24 18.99 -34.21
CA ALA A 20 10.69 18.95 -34.25
C ALA A 20 11.23 20.38 -34.21
N THR A 21 12.49 20.56 -33.84
CA THR A 21 13.14 21.88 -33.92
C THR A 21 13.12 22.43 -35.35
N PHE A 22 13.01 23.75 -35.49
CA PHE A 22 12.86 24.41 -36.79
C PHE A 22 13.62 25.75 -36.82
N GLY A 23 14.04 26.14 -38.02
CA GLY A 23 14.81 27.36 -38.25
C GLY A 23 14.10 28.39 -39.12
N ASN A 24 12.94 28.06 -39.68
CA ASN A 24 12.13 28.98 -40.48
C ASN A 24 10.61 28.75 -40.30
N PRO A 25 9.79 29.80 -40.47
CA PRO A 25 8.33 29.69 -40.36
C PRO A 25 7.68 28.63 -41.26
N GLN A 26 8.26 28.32 -42.42
CA GLN A 26 7.71 27.37 -43.39
C GLN A 26 7.84 25.91 -42.95
N GLN A 27 8.70 25.63 -41.96
CA GLN A 27 8.86 24.31 -41.34
C GLN A 27 7.87 24.05 -40.21
N ALA A 28 7.07 25.04 -39.83
CA ALA A 28 6.18 24.98 -38.68
C ALA A 28 4.74 25.37 -39.07
N GLN A 29 3.79 24.95 -38.23
CA GLN A 29 2.41 25.38 -38.32
C GLN A 29 2.26 26.74 -37.65
N LYS A 30 1.75 27.75 -38.36
CA LYS A 30 1.29 28.99 -37.75
C LYS A 30 -0.01 28.75 -36.99
N LEU A 31 -0.06 29.16 -35.72
CA LEU A 31 -1.19 28.86 -34.82
C LEU A 31 -2.25 29.95 -34.76
N ASN A 32 -1.88 31.21 -34.98
CA ASN A 32 -2.79 32.34 -34.91
C ASN A 32 -3.22 32.80 -36.32
N SER A 33 -4.50 33.14 -36.49
CA SER A 33 -5.04 33.70 -37.74
C SER A 33 -4.95 35.23 -37.81
N GLN A 34 -4.99 35.90 -36.65
CA GLN A 34 -4.79 37.34 -36.49
C GLN A 34 -3.54 37.61 -35.65
N LEU A 35 -2.87 38.75 -35.87
CA LEU A 35 -1.70 39.15 -35.09
C LEU A 35 -2.06 39.27 -33.61
N LEU A 36 -1.20 38.73 -32.74
CA LEU A 36 -1.33 38.88 -31.31
C LEU A 36 -0.82 40.27 -30.91
N SER A 37 -1.68 41.08 -30.30
CA SER A 37 -1.30 42.39 -29.76
C SER A 37 -0.63 42.28 -28.38
N GLU A 38 -0.92 41.21 -27.64
CA GLU A 38 -0.28 40.89 -26.37
C GLU A 38 0.81 39.83 -26.58
N PRO A 39 1.93 39.88 -25.83
CA PRO A 39 3.00 38.89 -25.91
C PRO A 39 2.62 37.61 -25.14
N ARG A 40 1.40 37.09 -25.35
CA ARG A 40 0.87 35.89 -24.72
C ARG A 40 0.05 35.08 -25.71
N PHE A 41 0.26 33.78 -25.71
CA PHE A 41 -0.53 32.82 -26.46
C PHE A 41 -0.74 31.57 -25.61
N SER A 42 -1.93 30.97 -25.68
CA SER A 42 -2.23 29.69 -25.05
C SER A 42 -2.53 28.70 -26.15
N ASP A 43 -1.69 27.67 -26.27
CA ASP A 43 -1.93 26.55 -27.17
C ASP A 43 -2.48 25.36 -26.39
N LEU A 44 -3.47 24.67 -26.95
CA LEU A 44 -4.02 23.42 -26.44
C LEU A 44 -4.02 22.43 -27.60
N PRO A 45 -2.90 21.73 -27.85
CA PRO A 45 -2.86 20.71 -28.89
C PRO A 45 -3.89 19.62 -28.59
N ALA A 46 -4.45 19.02 -29.65
CA ALA A 46 -5.43 17.94 -29.52
C ALA A 46 -4.78 16.59 -29.20
N GLU A 47 -3.49 16.46 -29.50
CA GLU A 47 -2.71 15.25 -29.32
C GLU A 47 -1.57 15.55 -28.36
N ASP A 48 -1.30 14.61 -27.46
CA ASP A 48 -0.13 14.67 -26.59
C ASP A 48 1.16 14.51 -27.40
N GLY A 49 2.23 15.10 -26.89
CA GLY A 49 3.53 15.05 -27.53
C GLY A 49 4.46 16.20 -27.19
N HIS A 50 5.64 16.15 -27.79
CA HIS A 50 6.69 17.15 -27.61
C HIS A 50 6.62 18.20 -28.72
N TYR A 51 6.42 19.46 -28.35
CA TYR A 51 6.18 20.56 -29.25
C TYR A 51 7.24 21.65 -29.11
N PHE A 52 7.65 22.19 -30.24
CA PHE A 52 8.61 23.28 -30.35
C PHE A 52 7.88 24.55 -30.81
N TYR A 53 8.15 25.67 -30.14
CA TYR A 53 7.51 26.95 -30.40
C TYR A 53 8.53 28.04 -30.69
N ALA A 54 8.18 28.95 -31.59
CA ALA A 54 8.89 30.19 -31.82
C ALA A 54 7.93 31.26 -32.32
N VAL A 55 8.32 32.53 -32.14
CA VAL A 55 7.49 33.68 -32.51
C VAL A 55 8.22 34.59 -33.49
N THR A 56 7.47 35.28 -34.33
CA THR A 56 7.96 36.43 -35.12
C THR A 56 7.20 37.68 -34.72
N ALA A 57 7.86 38.83 -34.80
CA ALA A 57 7.21 40.14 -34.71
C ALA A 57 6.82 40.60 -36.12
N VAL A 58 5.67 41.26 -36.24
CA VAL A 58 5.20 41.88 -37.48
C VAL A 58 5.15 43.39 -37.28
N ASN A 59 5.60 44.14 -38.28
CA ASN A 59 5.62 45.60 -38.23
C ASN A 59 4.45 46.25 -39.00
N GLU A 60 4.38 47.58 -39.02
CA GLU A 60 3.33 48.32 -39.76
C GLU A 60 3.36 48.09 -41.28
N ALA A 61 4.51 47.72 -41.83
CA ALA A 61 4.66 47.36 -43.25
C ALA A 61 4.24 45.91 -43.55
N ALA A 62 3.69 45.18 -42.58
CA ALA A 62 3.34 43.77 -42.66
C ALA A 62 4.53 42.83 -42.97
N THR A 63 5.74 43.25 -42.59
CA THR A 63 6.95 42.42 -42.69
C THR A 63 7.16 41.65 -41.39
N GLU A 64 7.44 40.35 -41.49
CA GLU A 64 7.80 39.52 -40.34
C GLU A 64 9.31 39.56 -40.05
N SER A 65 9.66 39.53 -38.77
CA SER A 65 11.04 39.37 -38.31
C SER A 65 11.58 37.95 -38.53
N ALA A 66 12.86 37.74 -38.23
CA ALA A 66 13.38 36.41 -37.97
C ALA A 66 12.65 35.77 -36.76
N LEU A 67 12.69 34.44 -36.66
CA LEU A 67 12.17 33.70 -35.51
C LEU A 67 12.91 34.09 -34.23
N SER A 68 12.20 34.07 -33.11
CA SER A 68 12.80 34.01 -31.78
C SER A 68 13.66 32.75 -31.61
N SER A 69 14.33 32.64 -30.46
CA SER A 69 14.81 31.34 -30.00
C SER A 69 13.64 30.34 -29.93
N VAL A 70 13.89 29.10 -30.34
CA VAL A 70 12.95 28.01 -30.18
C VAL A 70 12.88 27.61 -28.71
N VAL A 71 11.67 27.43 -28.20
CA VAL A 71 11.39 26.86 -26.87
C VAL A 71 10.61 25.57 -27.05
N GLU A 72 10.62 24.70 -26.05
CA GLU A 72 9.94 23.41 -26.09
C GLU A 72 8.91 23.28 -24.97
N ALA A 73 7.88 22.46 -25.19
CA ALA A 73 6.89 22.09 -24.20
C ALA A 73 6.35 20.68 -24.49
N ILE A 74 6.03 19.95 -23.43
CA ILE A 74 5.35 18.66 -23.50
C ILE A 74 3.86 18.92 -23.25
N ALA A 75 3.02 18.43 -24.14
CA ALA A 75 1.60 18.27 -23.88
C ALA A 75 1.37 16.82 -23.48
N ASP A 76 0.79 16.64 -22.31
CA ASP A 76 0.43 15.34 -21.77
C ASP A 76 -0.89 15.52 -21.01
N SER A 77 -1.86 14.68 -21.33
CA SER A 77 -3.22 14.73 -20.81
C SER A 77 -3.56 13.56 -19.90
N GLU A 78 -2.66 12.57 -19.81
CA GLU A 78 -2.82 11.40 -18.96
C GLU A 78 -2.07 11.61 -17.64
N GLY A 79 -2.61 11.05 -16.57
CA GLY A 79 -1.95 11.10 -15.26
C GLY A 79 -1.41 9.72 -14.89
N PRO A 80 -0.42 9.65 -13.99
CA PRO A 80 0.30 8.42 -13.72
C PRO A 80 -0.61 7.38 -13.05
N HIS A 81 -0.51 6.13 -13.47
CA HIS A 81 -1.26 5.01 -12.92
C HIS A 81 -0.35 3.85 -12.55
N ALA A 82 -0.78 3.09 -11.53
CA ALA A 82 -0.06 1.88 -11.14
C ALA A 82 -0.42 0.74 -12.10
N LEU A 83 0.58 0.26 -12.83
CA LEU A 83 0.48 -0.93 -13.70
C LEU A 83 0.28 -2.20 -12.86
N ASN A 84 1.05 -2.33 -11.77
CA ASN A 84 0.90 -3.41 -10.83
C ASN A 84 1.26 -2.99 -9.40
N ILE A 85 0.70 -3.74 -8.45
CA ILE A 85 1.15 -3.77 -7.06
C ILE A 85 1.43 -5.22 -6.71
N THR A 86 2.63 -5.49 -6.19
CA THR A 86 2.97 -6.81 -5.66
C THR A 86 3.15 -6.74 -4.15
N TYR A 87 2.78 -7.82 -3.46
CA TYR A 87 2.86 -7.92 -2.00
C TYR A 87 3.70 -9.12 -1.60
N GLN A 88 4.65 -8.91 -0.71
CA GLN A 88 5.51 -9.95 -0.14
C GLN A 88 5.40 -9.91 1.37
N SER A 89 4.85 -10.98 1.94
CA SER A 89 4.61 -11.08 3.39
C SER A 89 5.68 -11.94 4.04
N ASN A 90 6.18 -11.49 5.20
CA ASN A 90 6.96 -12.35 6.10
C ASN A 90 6.06 -13.17 7.06
N GLY A 91 4.78 -12.83 7.14
CA GLY A 91 3.73 -13.61 7.80
C GLY A 91 3.26 -14.76 6.91
N ILE A 92 2.48 -15.68 7.48
CA ILE A 92 1.89 -16.79 6.72
C ILE A 92 0.95 -16.23 5.66
N VAL A 93 1.05 -16.76 4.45
CA VAL A 93 0.08 -16.54 3.38
C VAL A 93 -0.59 -17.89 3.10
N ASP A 94 -1.90 -17.94 3.27
CA ASP A 94 -2.68 -19.11 2.86
C ASP A 94 -2.65 -19.23 1.33
N THR A 95 -2.05 -20.30 0.81
CA THR A 95 -1.86 -20.49 -0.64
C THR A 95 -3.15 -20.81 -1.38
N ALA A 96 -4.18 -21.30 -0.69
CA ALA A 96 -5.48 -21.60 -1.30
C ALA A 96 -6.34 -20.34 -1.44
N THR A 97 -6.28 -19.44 -0.45
CA THR A 97 -7.15 -18.25 -0.41
C THR A 97 -6.44 -16.94 -0.69
N GLY A 98 -5.11 -16.90 -0.60
CA GLY A 98 -4.32 -15.67 -0.70
C GLY A 98 -4.41 -14.76 0.53
N ARG A 99 -4.90 -15.26 1.67
CA ARG A 99 -5.03 -14.47 2.91
C ARG A 99 -3.69 -14.29 3.60
N HIS A 100 -3.42 -13.06 4.02
CA HIS A 100 -2.22 -12.67 4.73
C HIS A 100 -2.47 -12.60 6.23
N ALA A 101 -1.76 -13.43 6.98
CA ALA A 101 -1.75 -13.42 8.44
C ALA A 101 -0.98 -12.21 9.00
N PRO A 102 -1.02 -11.96 10.33
CA PRO A 102 -0.19 -10.92 10.94
C PRO A 102 1.30 -11.08 10.61
N GLY A 103 1.94 -9.96 10.28
CA GLY A 103 3.30 -9.90 9.78
C GLY A 103 3.61 -8.58 9.08
N THR A 104 4.87 -8.36 8.73
CA THR A 104 5.29 -7.28 7.84
C THR A 104 4.99 -7.69 6.40
N VAL A 105 4.36 -6.79 5.67
CA VAL A 105 4.14 -6.90 4.23
C VAL A 105 4.94 -5.79 3.55
N GLU A 106 5.89 -6.20 2.72
CA GLU A 106 6.55 -5.34 1.76
C GLU A 106 5.69 -5.28 0.50
N LEU A 107 5.65 -4.11 -0.14
CA LEU A 107 4.94 -3.91 -1.37
C LEU A 107 5.79 -3.16 -2.38
N GLU A 108 5.59 -3.48 -3.64
CA GLU A 108 6.20 -2.81 -4.78
C GLU A 108 5.08 -2.30 -5.70
N VAL A 109 5.19 -1.06 -6.14
CA VAL A 109 4.27 -0.40 -7.07
C VAL A 109 5.06 0.02 -8.31
N GLN A 110 4.69 -0.54 -9.45
CA GLN A 110 5.20 -0.14 -10.76
C GLN A 110 4.25 0.88 -11.38
N PHE A 111 4.73 2.10 -11.63
CA PHE A 111 4.00 3.12 -12.38
C PHE A 111 4.31 3.02 -13.87
N ASP A 112 3.44 3.58 -14.71
CA ASP A 112 3.61 3.70 -16.15
C ASP A 112 4.61 4.79 -16.56
N GLU A 113 4.83 5.77 -15.69
CA GLU A 113 5.74 6.89 -15.90
C GLU A 113 6.40 7.37 -14.59
N PRO A 114 7.48 8.18 -14.68
CA PRO A 114 8.11 8.77 -13.50
C PRO A 114 7.20 9.76 -12.79
N LEU A 115 7.21 9.75 -11.46
CA LEU A 115 6.41 10.67 -10.65
C LEU A 115 7.20 11.92 -10.25
N ARG A 116 6.55 13.08 -10.31
CA ARG A 116 7.12 14.37 -9.87
C ARG A 116 7.44 14.39 -8.38
N ASN A 117 6.60 13.75 -7.58
CA ASN A 117 6.73 13.69 -6.13
C ASN A 117 6.33 12.33 -5.59
N GLN A 118 6.73 12.06 -4.34
CA GLN A 118 6.28 10.87 -3.63
C GLN A 118 4.73 10.78 -3.67
N PRO A 119 4.16 9.65 -4.11
CA PRO A 119 2.71 9.49 -4.21
C PRO A 119 2.10 9.31 -2.81
N TYR A 120 0.81 9.62 -2.70
CA TYR A 120 0.01 9.12 -1.59
C TYR A 120 -0.41 7.69 -1.89
N PHE A 121 -0.25 6.80 -0.90
CA PHE A 121 -0.70 5.42 -0.97
C PHE A 121 -1.28 4.98 0.37
N ALA A 122 -2.40 4.27 0.34
CA ALA A 122 -2.98 3.64 1.52
C ALA A 122 -3.69 2.33 1.17
N LEU A 123 -3.71 1.41 2.12
CA LEU A 123 -4.61 0.25 2.11
C LEU A 123 -5.80 0.54 3.01
N VAL A 124 -7.00 0.33 2.49
CA VAL A 124 -8.25 0.60 3.20
C VAL A 124 -9.00 -0.72 3.41
N PRO A 125 -8.91 -1.34 4.60
CA PRO A 125 -9.73 -2.50 4.94
C PRO A 125 -11.22 -2.15 4.81
N GLU A 126 -12.02 -3.08 4.30
CA GLU A 126 -13.47 -2.92 4.21
C GLU A 126 -14.08 -2.64 5.60
N GLY A 127 -14.66 -1.45 5.80
CA GLY A 127 -15.21 -1.03 7.09
C GLY A 127 -14.16 -0.61 8.14
N GLY A 128 -12.88 -0.55 7.76
CA GLY A 128 -11.77 -0.12 8.61
C GLY A 128 -11.35 1.33 8.36
N VAL A 129 -10.25 1.72 9.00
CA VAL A 129 -9.57 3.00 8.76
C VAL A 129 -8.42 2.81 7.76
N PRO A 130 -8.11 3.81 6.91
CA PRO A 130 -6.97 3.75 6.00
C PRO A 130 -5.64 3.54 6.73
N LEU A 131 -4.85 2.59 6.23
CA LEU A 131 -3.45 2.36 6.58
C LEU A 131 -2.57 3.00 5.52
N THR A 132 -2.06 4.20 5.80
CA THR A 132 -1.11 4.89 4.92
C THR A 132 0.21 4.12 4.87
N VAL A 133 0.75 3.95 3.66
CA VAL A 133 2.07 3.35 3.45
C VAL A 133 2.98 4.40 2.82
N GLU A 134 4.13 4.65 3.45
CA GLU A 134 5.15 5.51 2.85
C GLU A 134 5.88 4.75 1.75
N LEU A 135 5.80 5.28 0.52
CA LEU A 135 6.48 4.72 -0.64
C LEU A 135 7.82 5.42 -0.88
N SER A 136 8.88 4.66 -1.07
CA SER A 136 10.21 5.14 -1.45
C SER A 136 10.51 4.75 -2.88
N LYS A 137 10.94 5.73 -3.68
CA LYS A 137 11.36 5.51 -5.07
C LYS A 137 12.62 4.64 -5.10
N ASP A 138 12.68 3.69 -6.02
CA ASP A 138 13.90 2.94 -6.28
C ASP A 138 15.00 3.87 -6.85
N TYR A 139 16.27 3.54 -6.58
CA TYR A 139 17.39 4.35 -7.05
C TYR A 139 17.75 4.09 -8.52
N SER A 140 17.46 2.89 -9.01
CA SER A 140 17.78 2.43 -10.36
C SER A 140 16.62 2.50 -11.34
N ASP A 141 15.40 2.70 -10.83
CA ASP A 141 14.18 2.82 -11.62
C ASP A 141 13.28 3.93 -11.04
N ASP A 142 12.97 4.96 -11.83
CA ASP A 142 12.18 6.11 -11.41
C ASP A 142 10.66 5.89 -11.47
N THR A 143 10.24 4.73 -12.01
CA THR A 143 8.86 4.26 -12.08
C THR A 143 8.54 3.22 -11.02
N LEU A 144 9.55 2.74 -10.28
CA LEU A 144 9.40 1.73 -9.24
C LEU A 144 9.42 2.33 -7.85
N TYR A 145 8.43 1.96 -7.03
CA TYR A 145 8.32 2.42 -5.65
C TYR A 145 8.10 1.24 -4.71
N THR A 146 8.79 1.24 -3.57
CA THR A 146 8.65 0.20 -2.54
C THR A 146 8.15 0.80 -1.24
N GLY A 147 7.40 0.01 -0.47
CA GLY A 147 6.93 0.40 0.85
C GLY A 147 6.76 -0.82 1.73
N SER A 148 6.51 -0.60 3.02
CA SER A 148 6.14 -1.69 3.93
C SER A 148 5.13 -1.23 4.97
N PHE A 149 4.31 -2.16 5.43
CA PHE A 149 3.39 -1.97 6.53
C PHE A 149 3.29 -3.25 7.36
N VAL A 150 2.65 -3.16 8.52
CA VAL A 150 2.47 -4.30 9.42
C VAL A 150 0.98 -4.63 9.53
N ILE A 151 0.63 -5.89 9.31
CA ILE A 151 -0.65 -6.46 9.71
C ILE A 151 -0.51 -6.85 11.18
N GLU A 152 -1.16 -6.08 12.06
CA GLU A 152 -1.15 -6.36 13.50
C GLU A 152 -2.20 -7.42 13.87
N PRO A 153 -1.95 -8.26 14.90
CA PRO A 153 -2.98 -9.12 15.46
C PRO A 153 -4.21 -8.31 15.88
N GLY A 154 -5.41 -8.75 15.47
CA GLY A 154 -6.65 -8.04 15.78
C GLY A 154 -6.98 -6.85 14.87
N MET A 155 -6.16 -6.58 13.84
CA MET A 155 -6.58 -5.73 12.72
C MET A 155 -7.85 -6.31 12.07
N LEU A 156 -8.62 -5.48 11.38
CA LEU A 156 -9.82 -5.93 10.69
C LEU A 156 -9.44 -6.92 9.57
N SER A 157 -9.84 -8.19 9.70
CA SER A 157 -9.76 -9.18 8.62
C SER A 157 -10.77 -8.85 7.51
N GLY A 158 -10.43 -9.18 6.27
CA GLY A 158 -11.26 -8.94 5.09
C GLY A 158 -10.46 -8.44 3.91
N THR A 159 -11.14 -7.92 2.90
CA THR A 159 -10.50 -7.31 1.74
C THR A 159 -10.05 -5.89 2.10
N ALA A 160 -8.78 -5.58 1.88
CA ALA A 160 -8.25 -4.23 1.89
C ALA A 160 -8.07 -3.75 0.45
N TYR A 161 -8.48 -2.51 0.18
CA TYR A 161 -8.38 -1.89 -1.13
C TYR A 161 -7.24 -0.88 -1.15
N ALA A 162 -6.34 -0.99 -2.12
CA ALA A 162 -5.31 0.00 -2.35
C ALA A 162 -5.94 1.28 -2.93
N VAL A 163 -5.53 2.43 -2.41
CA VAL A 163 -5.90 3.74 -2.90
C VAL A 163 -4.62 4.53 -3.10
N MET A 164 -4.50 5.19 -4.25
CA MET A 164 -3.34 6.00 -4.57
C MET A 164 -3.72 7.36 -5.15
N SER A 165 -2.78 8.30 -5.05
CA SER A 165 -2.80 9.55 -5.80
C SER A 165 -1.36 9.94 -6.15
N ALA A 166 -1.08 10.05 -7.44
CA ALA A 166 0.23 10.39 -7.98
C ALA A 166 0.12 11.59 -8.93
N HIS A 167 1.24 12.27 -9.16
CA HIS A 167 1.34 13.36 -10.15
C HIS A 167 2.59 13.20 -11.00
N ASP A 168 2.46 13.53 -12.28
CA ASP A 168 3.56 13.58 -13.25
C ASP A 168 4.28 14.94 -13.22
N ASP A 169 5.28 15.09 -14.10
CA ASP A 169 6.08 16.30 -14.23
C ASP A 169 5.36 17.48 -14.89
N VAL A 170 4.22 17.28 -15.56
CA VAL A 170 3.42 18.38 -16.14
C VAL A 170 2.23 18.80 -15.26
N GLY A 171 1.92 18.02 -14.21
CA GLY A 171 0.96 18.31 -13.16
C GLY A 171 -0.36 17.54 -13.27
N ASN A 172 -0.48 16.55 -14.15
CA ASN A 172 -1.64 15.68 -14.17
C ASN A 172 -1.67 14.82 -12.91
N ARG A 173 -2.89 14.47 -12.49
CA ARG A 173 -3.11 13.65 -11.30
C ARG A 173 -3.72 12.33 -11.72
N GLY A 174 -3.07 11.22 -11.35
CA GLY A 174 -3.59 9.88 -11.56
C GLY A 174 -3.94 9.16 -10.26
N THR A 175 -4.92 8.27 -10.34
CA THR A 175 -5.46 7.50 -9.19
C THR A 175 -5.78 6.04 -9.55
N THR A 176 -5.48 5.63 -10.78
CA THR A 176 -5.87 4.32 -11.30
C THR A 176 -4.84 3.27 -10.89
N ILE A 177 -5.34 2.07 -10.56
CA ILE A 177 -4.53 0.88 -10.29
C ILE A 177 -5.08 -0.22 -11.21
N GLU A 178 -4.24 -0.74 -12.11
CA GLU A 178 -4.68 -1.77 -13.06
C GLU A 178 -4.68 -3.17 -12.44
N GLN A 179 -3.63 -3.51 -11.69
CA GLN A 179 -3.44 -4.84 -11.10
C GLN A 179 -2.96 -4.73 -9.65
N GLY A 180 -3.35 -5.70 -8.82
CA GLY A 180 -2.92 -5.75 -7.42
C GLY A 180 -3.61 -4.74 -6.50
N GLY A 181 -4.72 -4.14 -6.91
CA GLY A 181 -5.45 -3.12 -6.11
C GLY A 181 -6.12 -3.64 -4.83
N THR A 182 -5.94 -4.91 -4.46
CA THR A 182 -6.56 -5.52 -3.28
C THR A 182 -5.62 -6.47 -2.55
N LEU A 183 -5.78 -6.56 -1.23
CA LEU A 183 -5.09 -7.51 -0.37
C LEU A 183 -6.10 -8.19 0.58
N LEU A 184 -6.06 -9.52 0.68
CA LEU A 184 -6.88 -10.25 1.66
C LEU A 184 -6.12 -10.36 2.98
N ILE A 185 -6.66 -9.77 4.04
CA ILE A 185 -6.06 -9.78 5.38
C ILE A 185 -6.83 -10.77 6.25
N ASP A 186 -6.09 -11.61 6.99
CA ASP A 186 -6.64 -12.40 8.09
C ASP A 186 -5.82 -12.21 9.36
N ALA A 187 -6.22 -11.22 10.17
CA ALA A 187 -5.52 -10.86 11.40
C ALA A 187 -6.11 -11.53 12.65
N LYS A 188 -7.06 -12.47 12.47
CA LYS A 188 -7.63 -13.24 13.58
C LYS A 188 -6.73 -14.44 13.88
N GLY A 189 -6.43 -14.64 15.15
CA GLY A 189 -5.78 -15.85 15.61
C GLY A 189 -6.80 -16.95 15.91
N PRO A 190 -6.33 -18.19 16.15
CA PRO A 190 -7.18 -19.29 16.58
C PRO A 190 -7.90 -19.01 17.89
N GLU A 191 -9.17 -19.37 17.95
CA GLU A 191 -10.04 -19.30 19.11
C GLU A 191 -10.39 -20.71 19.57
N VAL A 192 -10.40 -20.94 20.89
CA VAL A 192 -10.86 -22.20 21.49
C VAL A 192 -12.37 -22.31 21.34
N ILE A 193 -12.84 -23.30 20.58
CA ILE A 193 -14.27 -23.60 20.38
C ILE A 193 -14.76 -24.78 21.19
N ALA A 194 -13.86 -25.64 21.68
CA ALA A 194 -14.20 -26.68 22.63
C ALA A 194 -13.03 -26.99 23.55
N LEU A 195 -13.32 -27.33 24.81
CA LEU A 195 -12.36 -27.79 25.79
C LEU A 195 -12.88 -29.11 26.39
N THR A 196 -12.09 -30.17 26.32
CA THR A 196 -12.41 -31.48 26.90
C THR A 196 -11.40 -31.79 28.00
N LEU A 197 -11.90 -32.25 29.14
CA LEU A 197 -11.10 -32.64 30.30
C LEU A 197 -11.19 -34.15 30.51
N ASN A 198 -10.07 -34.79 30.83
CA ASN A 198 -10.03 -36.20 31.24
C ASN A 198 -9.13 -36.35 32.49
N PRO A 199 -9.68 -36.73 33.66
CA PRO A 199 -11.09 -37.04 33.90
C PRO A 199 -12.00 -35.80 33.74
N GLY A 200 -13.27 -36.04 33.41
CA GLY A 200 -14.26 -34.97 33.26
C GLY A 200 -14.74 -34.40 34.59
N GLU A 201 -15.55 -33.35 34.54
CA GLU A 201 -16.12 -32.73 35.74
C GLU A 201 -17.11 -33.67 36.48
N PRO A 202 -17.21 -33.58 37.82
CA PRO A 202 -16.42 -32.73 38.72
C PRO A 202 -15.01 -33.28 38.96
N LEU A 203 -14.02 -32.37 39.01
CA LEU A 203 -12.64 -32.72 39.31
C LEU A 203 -12.42 -32.81 40.83
N GLN A 204 -11.89 -33.94 41.30
CA GLN A 204 -11.56 -34.15 42.71
C GLN A 204 -10.07 -34.50 42.86
N VAL A 205 -9.35 -33.71 43.65
CA VAL A 205 -7.94 -33.96 43.93
C VAL A 205 -7.81 -34.94 45.10
N ASP A 206 -7.14 -36.07 44.86
CA ASP A 206 -6.86 -37.05 45.92
C ASP A 206 -5.73 -36.54 46.83
N GLU A 207 -5.87 -36.73 48.14
CA GLU A 207 -4.88 -36.23 49.12
C GLU A 207 -3.52 -36.96 49.03
N GLN A 208 -3.49 -38.22 48.56
CA GLN A 208 -2.27 -39.02 48.50
C GLN A 208 -1.66 -39.05 47.10
N ASN A 209 -2.50 -39.10 46.07
CA ASN A 209 -2.08 -39.33 44.68
C ASN A 209 -2.21 -38.10 43.77
N GLY A 210 -2.85 -37.02 44.25
CA GLY A 210 -3.15 -35.84 43.44
C GLY A 210 -4.19 -36.14 42.36
N LEU A 211 -4.23 -35.30 41.32
CA LEU A 211 -5.08 -35.48 40.15
C LEU A 211 -4.33 -35.07 38.89
N LEU A 212 -4.20 -36.00 37.96
CA LEU A 212 -3.80 -35.72 36.58
C LEU A 212 -5.05 -35.38 35.77
N VAL A 213 -5.03 -34.24 35.09
CA VAL A 213 -6.08 -33.81 34.14
C VAL A 213 -5.44 -33.60 32.78
N GLU A 214 -5.86 -34.38 31.80
CA GLU A 214 -5.58 -34.12 30.39
C GLU A 214 -6.57 -33.09 29.88
N VAL A 215 -6.06 -32.10 29.15
CA VAL A 215 -6.84 -31.03 28.55
C VAL A 215 -6.66 -31.09 27.04
N VAL A 216 -7.77 -31.15 26.31
CA VAL A 216 -7.79 -31.10 24.84
C VAL A 216 -8.62 -29.90 24.42
N ALA A 217 -8.01 -28.98 23.67
CA ALA A 217 -8.66 -27.82 23.08
C ALA A 217 -8.86 -28.04 21.58
N LYS A 218 -10.09 -27.83 21.11
CA LYS A 218 -10.38 -27.67 19.69
C LYS A 218 -10.38 -26.19 19.35
N LEU A 219 -9.64 -25.82 18.32
CA LEU A 219 -9.58 -24.45 17.81
C LEU A 219 -10.46 -24.31 16.56
N ASN A 220 -10.95 -23.10 16.28
CA ASN A 220 -11.65 -22.81 15.02
C ASN A 220 -10.70 -22.59 13.83
N ASP A 221 -9.41 -22.42 14.12
CA ASP A 221 -8.38 -22.10 13.14
C ASP A 221 -7.05 -22.73 13.55
N GLU A 222 -6.10 -22.75 12.62
CA GLU A 222 -4.80 -23.40 12.78
C GLU A 222 -3.81 -22.58 13.60
N VAL A 223 -3.00 -23.30 14.38
CA VAL A 223 -1.92 -22.68 15.13
C VAL A 223 -0.73 -22.48 14.19
N LYS A 224 -0.15 -21.28 14.20
CA LYS A 224 1.10 -20.98 13.48
C LYS A 224 2.14 -22.11 13.68
N PRO A 225 2.77 -22.63 12.61
CA PRO A 225 3.80 -23.65 12.74
C PRO A 225 4.92 -23.23 13.70
N GLY A 226 5.27 -24.13 14.62
CA GLY A 226 6.27 -23.89 15.67
C GLY A 226 5.78 -23.06 16.87
N ALA A 227 4.58 -22.48 16.82
CA ALA A 227 3.97 -21.87 18.00
C ALA A 227 3.41 -22.96 18.93
N GLN A 228 3.57 -22.74 20.24
CA GLN A 228 3.01 -23.60 21.29
C GLN A 228 1.99 -22.79 22.08
N PRO A 229 0.68 -22.99 21.83
CA PRO A 229 -0.34 -22.31 22.61
C PRO A 229 -0.19 -22.74 24.07
N THR A 230 -0.41 -21.81 25.00
CA THR A 230 -0.30 -22.10 26.44
C THR A 230 -1.66 -21.99 27.11
N LEU A 231 -1.94 -22.95 27.98
CA LEU A 231 -3.11 -22.94 28.85
C LEU A 231 -2.70 -22.49 30.26
N ILE A 232 -3.30 -21.41 30.76
CA ILE A 232 -3.09 -20.96 32.14
C ILE A 232 -4.36 -21.28 32.94
N PRO A 233 -4.35 -22.31 33.80
CA PRO A 233 -5.49 -22.61 34.66
C PRO A 233 -5.66 -21.52 35.72
N GLN A 234 -6.91 -21.17 35.98
CA GLN A 234 -7.29 -20.17 36.97
C GLN A 234 -8.29 -20.77 37.97
N LEU A 235 -8.18 -20.35 39.22
CA LEU A 235 -9.17 -20.59 40.26
C LEU A 235 -9.72 -19.24 40.72
N ASP A 236 -11.04 -19.04 40.64
CA ASP A 236 -11.68 -17.76 40.96
C ASP A 236 -11.05 -16.55 40.22
N ASN A 237 -10.73 -16.72 38.93
CA ASN A 237 -10.03 -15.75 38.06
C ASN A 237 -8.61 -15.38 38.50
N ILE A 238 -8.00 -16.15 39.40
CA ILE A 238 -6.60 -15.99 39.81
C ILE A 238 -5.81 -17.15 39.23
N ALA A 239 -4.75 -16.84 38.47
CA ALA A 239 -3.85 -17.85 37.93
C ALA A 239 -3.26 -18.71 39.05
N ILE A 240 -3.31 -20.02 38.87
CA ILE A 240 -2.70 -20.95 39.82
C ILE A 240 -1.18 -20.77 39.73
N ALA A 241 -0.53 -20.42 40.85
CA ALA A 241 0.87 -20.00 40.86
C ALA A 241 1.82 -21.00 40.19
N GLU A 242 1.61 -22.30 40.41
CA GLU A 242 2.38 -23.41 39.82
C GLU A 242 2.30 -23.47 38.28
N TYR A 243 1.26 -22.87 37.69
CA TYR A 243 0.99 -22.86 36.26
C TYR A 243 1.01 -21.45 35.65
N SER A 244 1.55 -20.47 36.36
CA SER A 244 1.58 -19.07 35.91
C SER A 244 2.39 -18.84 34.64
N THR A 245 3.29 -19.76 34.28
CA THR A 245 4.02 -19.76 33.01
C THR A 245 3.27 -20.43 31.86
N GLY A 246 2.11 -21.05 32.15
CA GLY A 246 1.29 -21.78 31.19
C GLY A 246 1.73 -23.23 30.95
N ILE A 247 0.76 -24.06 30.58
CA ILE A 247 0.94 -25.44 30.12
C ILE A 247 0.98 -25.42 28.59
N SER A 248 2.08 -25.84 27.99
CA SER A 248 2.17 -25.96 26.53
C SER A 248 1.16 -26.99 26.02
N LEU A 249 0.35 -26.57 25.07
CA LEU A 249 -0.50 -27.45 24.27
C LEU A 249 0.29 -27.87 23.04
N THR A 250 0.28 -29.17 22.77
CA THR A 250 0.93 -29.77 21.60
C THR A 250 -0.09 -30.48 20.75
N ARG A 251 0.06 -30.37 19.43
CA ARG A 251 -0.62 -31.24 18.48
C ARG A 251 -0.02 -32.64 18.60
N ASP A 252 -0.82 -33.70 18.55
CA ASP A 252 -0.25 -35.04 18.48
C ASP A 252 0.45 -35.25 17.13
N ALA A 253 1.40 -36.18 17.06
CA ALA A 253 2.23 -36.37 15.87
C ALA A 253 1.48 -36.94 14.64
N GLN A 254 0.21 -37.30 14.78
CA GLN A 254 -0.61 -37.91 13.72
C GLN A 254 -1.81 -37.04 13.30
N SER A 255 -2.03 -35.93 13.98
CA SER A 255 -3.13 -34.99 13.75
C SER A 255 -2.96 -34.25 12.43
N LEU A 256 -4.07 -34.16 11.69
CA LEU A 256 -4.20 -33.36 10.48
C LEU A 256 -4.39 -31.87 10.81
N GLU A 257 -4.37 -31.07 9.75
CA GLU A 257 -4.80 -29.67 9.78
C GLU A 257 -6.30 -29.58 10.17
N GLY A 258 -6.64 -28.76 11.14
CA GLY A 258 -7.96 -28.61 11.78
C GLY A 258 -8.17 -29.46 13.04
N GLU A 259 -7.22 -30.30 13.43
CA GLU A 259 -7.37 -31.22 14.57
C GLU A 259 -7.05 -30.56 15.93
N PRO A 260 -7.56 -31.12 17.05
CA PRO A 260 -7.36 -30.58 18.40
C PRO A 260 -5.88 -30.52 18.86
N VAL A 261 -5.59 -29.62 19.79
CA VAL A 261 -4.30 -29.53 20.51
C VAL A 261 -4.48 -29.91 21.99
N GLY A 262 -3.52 -30.62 22.59
CA GLY A 262 -3.66 -31.18 23.94
C GLY A 262 -2.48 -30.92 24.87
N GLY A 263 -2.70 -30.96 26.18
CA GLY A 263 -1.69 -30.81 27.24
C GLY A 263 -2.12 -31.47 28.57
N GLN A 264 -1.22 -31.53 29.55
CA GLN A 264 -1.46 -32.19 30.84
C GLN A 264 -1.29 -31.24 32.03
N LEU A 265 -2.17 -31.35 33.03
CA LEU A 265 -2.19 -30.59 34.27
C LEU A 265 -2.09 -31.54 35.47
N HIS A 266 -1.17 -31.29 36.40
CA HIS A 266 -0.93 -32.13 37.59
C HIS A 266 -1.35 -31.38 38.87
N ALA A 267 -2.60 -31.52 39.31
CA ALA A 267 -3.04 -30.88 40.55
C ALA A 267 -2.56 -31.68 41.77
N THR A 268 -1.86 -31.02 42.71
CA THR A 268 -1.51 -31.58 44.01
C THR A 268 -2.32 -30.90 45.12
N HIS A 269 -2.68 -31.66 46.15
CA HIS A 269 -3.46 -31.11 47.26
C HIS A 269 -2.55 -30.26 48.17
N GLN A 270 -2.53 -28.94 47.97
CA GLN A 270 -1.86 -28.04 48.92
C GLN A 270 -2.70 -27.89 50.20
N ARG A 271 -2.25 -28.50 51.30
CA ARG A 271 -2.83 -28.25 52.63
C ARG A 271 -2.68 -26.77 52.97
N ARG A 272 -3.81 -26.05 53.09
CA ARG A 272 -3.81 -24.71 53.71
C ARG A 272 -3.14 -24.82 55.09
N PRO A 273 -2.14 -23.98 55.43
CA PRO A 273 -1.59 -23.98 56.78
C PRO A 273 -2.72 -23.58 57.73
N GLY A 274 -3.09 -24.51 58.61
CA GLY A 274 -4.20 -24.33 59.53
C GLY A 274 -4.00 -23.08 60.39
N ARG A 275 -5.04 -22.23 60.45
CA ARG A 275 -5.19 -21.25 61.53
C ARG A 275 -5.16 -22.03 62.84
N ARG A 276 -4.07 -21.90 63.60
CA ARG A 276 -4.10 -22.25 65.02
C ARG A 276 -5.06 -21.28 65.71
N GLY A 277 -6.01 -21.85 66.45
CA GLY A 277 -6.92 -21.12 67.32
C GLY A 277 -6.22 -20.52 68.53
#